data_AF-A0A961JTE7-F1
#
_entry.id   AF-A0A961JTE7-F1
#
_cell.length_a   1.000
_cell.length_b   1.000
_cell.length_c   1.000
_cell.angle_alpha   90.00
_cell.angle_beta   90.00
_cell.angle_gamma   90.00
#
_symmetry.space_group_name_H-M   'P 1'
#
loop_
_entity.id
_entity.type
_entity.pdbx_description
1 polymer ?
#
loop_
_entity_poly.entity_id
_entity_poly.type
_entity_poly.pdbx_seq_one_letter_code
_entity_poly.pdbx_strand_id
1 'polypeptide(L)'
;MTAALFPDLVVNGETVPQAVVAAEVQNHNAPKGKPGIAWRKAANAVAVRTLLLQEARRRGLSADPAEVAPGRFETDEEAQIRGLLDTAVTVDVPSDDAIRAEWARDPSRFRAPPLWEASHILIACDPRDEKRTAEARGRAIDLAKQAQKDPRRFSRLASEHSDCG
;
A
#
# COMPACT_ATOMS: atom_id res chain seq x y z
N MET A 1 18.32 28.20 -32.98
CA MET A 1 17.78 26.88 -32.63
C MET A 1 17.75 26.78 -31.11
N THR A 2 16.56 26.81 -30.52
CA THR A 2 16.37 26.70 -29.07
C THR A 2 16.71 25.26 -28.69
N ALA A 3 17.81 25.06 -27.97
CA ALA A 3 18.12 23.74 -27.42
C ALA A 3 16.95 23.32 -26.53
N ALA A 4 16.37 22.15 -26.77
CA ALA A 4 15.39 21.58 -25.86
C ALA A 4 16.02 21.52 -24.45
N LEU A 5 15.27 21.93 -23.44
CA LEU A 5 15.76 22.01 -22.05
C LEU A 5 16.31 20.66 -21.56
N PHE A 6 15.87 19.57 -22.19
CA PHE A 6 16.36 18.21 -22.00
C PHE A 6 16.48 17.52 -23.37
N PRO A 7 17.61 16.87 -23.69
CA PRO A 7 17.79 16.18 -24.97
C PRO A 7 17.01 14.86 -25.02
N ASP A 8 16.88 14.30 -26.22
CA ASP A 8 16.43 12.92 -26.40
C ASP A 8 17.37 11.93 -25.70
N LEU A 9 16.82 10.81 -25.24
CA LEU A 9 17.57 9.73 -24.64
C LEU A 9 18.00 8.75 -25.73
N VAL A 10 19.27 8.35 -25.76
CA VAL A 10 19.77 7.35 -26.71
C VAL A 10 20.23 6.12 -25.96
N VAL A 11 19.67 4.96 -26.28
CA VAL A 11 19.97 3.67 -25.64
C VAL A 11 20.43 2.68 -26.72
N ASN A 12 21.70 2.29 -26.70
CA ASN A 12 22.31 1.40 -27.71
C ASN A 12 22.08 1.86 -29.17
N GLY A 13 22.03 3.17 -29.41
CA GLY A 13 21.80 3.76 -30.72
C GLY A 13 20.32 3.94 -31.10
N GLU A 14 19.38 3.45 -30.29
CA GLU A 14 17.95 3.72 -30.45
C GLU A 14 17.59 5.04 -29.75
N THR A 15 16.97 5.96 -30.49
CA THR A 15 16.51 7.24 -29.95
C THR A 15 15.15 7.06 -29.29
N VAL A 16 15.09 7.39 -28.00
CA VAL A 16 13.86 7.51 -27.22
C VAL A 16 13.50 9.00 -27.08
N PRO A 17 12.37 9.43 -27.65
CA PRO A 17 12.00 10.85 -27.65
C PRO A 17 11.89 11.43 -26.24
N GLN A 18 12.32 12.69 -26.08
CA GLN A 18 12.20 13.44 -24.83
C GLN A 18 10.77 13.43 -24.26
N ALA A 19 9.75 13.39 -25.13
CA ALA A 19 8.35 13.34 -24.72
C ALA A 19 8.00 12.09 -23.89
N VAL A 20 8.65 10.96 -24.17
CA VAL A 20 8.49 9.71 -23.39
C VAL A 20 9.02 9.90 -21.97
N VAL A 21 10.21 10.50 -21.85
CA VAL A 21 10.78 10.83 -20.53
C VAL A 21 9.89 11.84 -19.80
N ALA A 22 9.37 12.86 -20.49
CA ALA A 22 8.46 13.84 -19.90
C ALA A 22 7.18 13.20 -19.37
N ALA A 23 6.61 12.24 -20.11
CA ALA A 23 5.44 11.47 -19.64
C ALA A 23 5.78 10.63 -18.41
N GLU A 24 6.99 10.10 -18.29
CA GLU A 24 7.40 9.31 -17.12
C GLU A 24 7.67 10.16 -15.87
N VAL A 25 8.05 11.44 -16.03
CA VAL A 25 8.34 12.35 -14.89
C VAL A 25 7.21 12.41 -13.87
N GLN A 26 5.95 12.33 -14.30
CA GLN A 26 4.78 12.40 -13.42
C GLN A 26 4.72 11.23 -12.41
N ASN A 27 5.43 10.12 -12.69
CA ASN A 27 5.49 8.93 -11.84
C ASN A 27 6.58 9.02 -10.75
N HIS A 28 7.35 10.12 -10.71
CA HIS A 28 8.51 10.23 -9.83
C HIS A 28 8.45 11.42 -8.88
N ASN A 29 8.54 11.13 -7.59
CA ASN A 29 8.65 12.14 -6.55
C ASN A 29 10.03 12.84 -6.57
N ALA A 30 10.00 14.17 -6.41
CA ALA A 30 11.17 15.01 -6.18
C ALA A 30 10.90 16.06 -5.09
N PRO A 31 11.94 16.47 -4.33
CA PRO A 31 11.83 17.59 -3.40
C PRO A 31 11.36 18.88 -4.09
N LYS A 32 10.60 19.69 -3.36
CA LYS A 32 10.14 21.00 -3.83
C LYS A 32 11.34 21.84 -4.31
N GLY A 33 11.19 22.46 -5.48
CA GLY A 33 12.25 23.28 -6.10
C GLY A 33 13.38 22.49 -6.78
N LYS A 34 13.30 21.15 -6.85
CA LYS A 34 14.30 20.31 -7.52
C LYS A 34 13.71 19.40 -8.60
N PRO A 35 12.98 19.94 -9.61
CA PRO A 35 12.30 19.13 -10.63
C PRO A 35 13.26 18.27 -11.48
N GLY A 36 14.51 18.70 -11.64
CA GLY A 36 15.53 17.89 -12.35
C GLY A 36 15.81 16.53 -11.72
N ILE A 37 15.51 16.34 -10.43
CA ILE A 37 15.62 15.01 -9.79
C ILE A 37 14.56 14.05 -10.31
N ALA A 38 13.31 14.50 -10.47
CA ALA A 38 12.25 13.69 -11.06
C ALA A 38 12.60 13.35 -12.51
N TRP A 39 13.10 14.34 -13.27
CA TRP A 39 13.58 14.12 -14.64
C TRP A 39 14.65 13.05 -14.75
N ARG A 40 15.68 13.11 -13.89
CA ARG A 40 16.76 12.11 -13.92
C ARG A 40 16.26 10.71 -13.54
N LYS A 41 15.31 10.61 -12.61
CA LYS A 41 14.67 9.33 -12.27
C LYS A 41 13.87 8.79 -13.45
N ALA A 42 13.08 9.64 -14.11
CA ALA A 42 12.32 9.31 -15.31
C ALA A 42 13.22 8.82 -16.44
N ALA A 43 14.27 9.56 -16.75
CA ALA A 43 15.22 9.18 -17.79
C ALA A 43 15.89 7.83 -17.50
N ASN A 44 16.22 7.56 -16.23
CA ASN A 44 16.76 6.26 -15.83
C ASN A 44 15.72 5.13 -15.98
N ALA A 45 14.49 5.34 -15.50
CA ALA A 45 13.41 4.36 -15.65
C ALA A 45 13.13 4.02 -17.12
N VAL A 46 13.04 5.04 -17.97
CA VAL A 46 12.88 4.88 -19.42
C VAL A 46 14.08 4.16 -20.03
N ALA A 47 15.32 4.52 -19.66
CA ALA A 47 16.51 3.83 -20.16
C ALA A 47 16.51 2.34 -19.80
N VAL A 48 16.18 1.99 -18.55
CA VAL A 48 16.08 0.59 -18.10
C VAL A 48 14.97 -0.15 -18.86
N ARG A 49 13.79 0.46 -19.00
CA ARG A 49 12.68 -0.11 -19.79
C ARG A 49 13.11 -0.40 -21.23
N THR A 50 13.76 0.56 -21.88
CA THR A 50 14.27 0.40 -23.26
C THR A 50 15.30 -0.73 -23.35
N LEU A 51 16.24 -0.83 -22.41
CA LEU A 51 17.23 -1.92 -22.37
C LEU A 51 16.56 -3.29 -22.25
N LEU A 52 15.57 -3.42 -21.37
CA LEU A 52 14.82 -4.67 -21.18
C LEU A 52 14.04 -5.06 -22.44
N LEU A 53 13.38 -4.11 -23.08
CA LEU A 53 12.64 -4.37 -24.33
C LEU A 53 13.57 -4.70 -25.51
N GLN A 54 14.73 -4.04 -25.61
CA GLN A 54 15.76 -4.40 -26.58
C GLN A 54 16.24 -5.83 -26.39
N GLU A 55 16.49 -6.24 -25.14
CA GLU A 55 16.93 -7.60 -24.83
C GLU A 55 15.84 -8.64 -25.07
N ALA A 56 14.59 -8.35 -24.71
CA ALA A 56 13.45 -9.23 -24.99
C ALA A 56 13.29 -9.46 -26.51
N ARG A 57 13.35 -8.37 -27.30
CA ARG A 57 13.34 -8.44 -28.77
C ARG A 57 14.53 -9.22 -29.32
N ARG A 58 15.74 -8.99 -28.79
CA ARG A 58 16.96 -9.70 -29.22
C ARG A 58 16.87 -11.21 -28.98
N ARG A 59 16.19 -11.65 -27.91
CA ARG A 59 15.95 -13.06 -27.59
C ARG A 59 14.73 -13.66 -28.32
N GLY A 60 13.96 -12.84 -29.05
CA GLY A 60 12.73 -13.28 -29.70
C GLY A 60 11.64 -13.70 -28.71
N LEU A 61 11.63 -13.10 -27.52
CA LEU A 61 10.64 -13.42 -26.49
C LEU A 61 9.28 -12.81 -26.83
N SER A 62 8.24 -13.63 -26.70
CA SER A 62 6.84 -13.22 -26.74
C SER A 62 6.17 -13.74 -25.48
N ALA A 63 5.37 -12.88 -24.85
CA ALA A 63 4.60 -13.20 -23.67
C ALA A 63 3.24 -12.51 -23.80
N ASP A 64 2.17 -13.26 -23.54
CA ASP A 64 0.83 -12.70 -23.54
C ASP A 64 0.63 -11.85 -22.28
N PRO A 65 -0.06 -10.69 -22.38
CA PRO A 65 -0.43 -9.89 -21.21
C PRO A 65 -1.18 -10.69 -20.16
N ALA A 66 -0.69 -10.66 -18.93
CA ALA A 66 -1.33 -11.32 -17.79
C ALA A 66 -2.36 -10.39 -17.13
N GLU A 67 -3.39 -10.98 -16.52
CA GLU A 67 -4.32 -10.26 -15.67
C GLU A 67 -3.67 -9.98 -14.31
N VAL A 68 -3.54 -8.70 -13.94
CA VAL A 68 -2.90 -8.26 -12.68
C VAL A 68 -3.90 -7.98 -11.57
N ALA A 69 -5.16 -7.72 -11.94
CA ALA A 69 -6.30 -7.55 -11.06
C ALA A 69 -7.59 -7.73 -11.88
N PRO A 70 -8.77 -7.95 -11.26
CA PRO A 70 -10.02 -8.17 -12.00
C PRO A 70 -10.27 -7.11 -13.08
N GLY A 71 -10.26 -7.53 -14.35
CA GLY A 71 -10.45 -6.67 -15.52
C GLY A 71 -9.28 -5.74 -15.86
N ARG A 72 -8.10 -5.93 -15.26
CA ARG A 72 -6.89 -5.14 -15.51
C ARG A 72 -5.77 -6.03 -16.01
N PHE A 73 -5.24 -5.69 -17.17
CA PHE A 73 -4.20 -6.44 -17.85
C PHE A 73 -2.92 -5.61 -17.97
N GLU A 74 -1.80 -6.32 -18.06
CA GLU A 74 -0.54 -5.75 -18.52
C GLU A 74 -0.69 -5.13 -19.92
N THR A 75 0.20 -4.21 -20.24
CA THR A 75 0.50 -3.82 -21.62
C THR A 75 1.41 -4.86 -22.27
N ASP A 76 1.47 -4.87 -23.60
CA ASP A 76 2.36 -5.78 -24.34
C ASP A 76 3.83 -5.63 -23.94
N GLU A 77 4.28 -4.41 -23.68
CA GLU A 77 5.65 -4.14 -23.23
C GLU A 77 5.91 -4.69 -21.81
N GLU A 78 4.95 -4.54 -20.90
CA GLU A 78 5.04 -5.11 -19.55
C GLU A 78 5.13 -6.65 -19.61
N ALA A 79 4.31 -7.26 -20.47
CA ALA A 79 4.35 -8.71 -20.69
C ALA A 79 5.71 -9.17 -21.22
N GLN A 80 6.28 -8.46 -22.21
CA GLN A 80 7.62 -8.76 -22.75
C GLN A 80 8.72 -8.63 -21.69
N ILE A 81 8.66 -7.57 -20.87
CA ILE A 81 9.63 -7.36 -19.79
C ILE A 81 9.51 -8.48 -18.75
N ARG A 82 8.29 -8.85 -18.35
CA ARG A 82 8.06 -9.98 -17.43
C ARG A 82 8.65 -11.28 -18.00
N GLY A 83 8.34 -11.62 -19.25
CA GLY A 83 8.88 -12.82 -19.91
C GLY A 83 10.42 -12.83 -19.99
N LEU A 84 11.05 -11.66 -20.17
CA LEU A 84 12.51 -11.55 -20.08
C LEU A 84 12.99 -11.83 -18.65
N LEU A 85 12.38 -11.22 -17.63
CA LEU A 85 12.81 -11.39 -16.24
C LEU A 85 12.63 -12.83 -15.76
N ASP A 86 11.52 -13.48 -16.11
CA ASP A 86 11.23 -14.89 -15.78
C ASP A 86 12.29 -15.86 -16.33
N THR A 87 12.89 -15.53 -17.48
CA THR A 87 13.94 -16.36 -18.10
C THR A 87 15.36 -15.95 -17.72
N ALA A 88 15.58 -14.69 -17.35
CA ALA A 88 16.90 -14.14 -17.09
C ALA A 88 17.28 -14.12 -15.60
N VAL A 89 16.30 -14.09 -14.70
CA VAL A 89 16.52 -13.96 -13.26
C VAL A 89 16.27 -15.31 -12.59
N THR A 90 17.33 -15.89 -12.03
CA THR A 90 17.21 -17.03 -11.12
C THR A 90 17.20 -16.50 -9.68
N VAL A 91 16.16 -16.86 -8.92
CA VAL A 91 16.03 -16.48 -7.51
C VAL A 91 16.18 -17.72 -6.64
N ASP A 92 17.11 -17.68 -5.70
CA ASP A 92 17.26 -18.73 -4.71
C ASP A 92 16.09 -18.67 -3.71
N VAL A 93 15.41 -19.81 -3.53
CA VAL A 93 14.34 -19.92 -2.54
C VAL A 93 14.96 -19.84 -1.14
N PRO A 94 14.48 -18.95 -0.25
CA PRO A 94 15.02 -18.86 1.10
C PRO A 94 14.80 -20.17 1.86
N SER A 95 15.79 -20.58 2.67
CA SER A 95 15.65 -21.76 3.52
C SER A 95 14.65 -21.53 4.65
N ASP A 96 14.10 -22.61 5.20
CA ASP A 96 13.21 -22.56 6.36
C ASP A 96 13.84 -21.82 7.55
N ASP A 97 15.14 -21.97 7.77
CA ASP A 97 15.86 -21.26 8.83
C ASP A 97 15.96 -19.76 8.56
N ALA A 98 16.17 -19.35 7.30
CA ALA A 98 16.16 -17.94 6.92
C ALA A 98 14.77 -17.31 7.10
N ILE A 99 13.71 -18.05 6.73
CA ILE A 99 12.32 -17.63 6.94
C ILE A 99 12.03 -17.46 8.44
N ARG A 100 12.42 -18.44 9.27
CA ARG A 100 12.27 -18.37 10.73
C ARG A 100 13.04 -17.21 11.33
N ALA A 101 14.26 -16.96 10.87
CA ALA A 101 15.08 -15.86 11.35
C ALA A 101 14.45 -14.49 11.03
N GLU A 102 13.90 -14.30 9.83
CA GLU A 102 13.20 -13.06 9.46
C GLU A 102 11.92 -12.86 10.29
N TRP A 103 11.13 -13.92 10.50
CA TRP A 103 9.96 -13.86 11.38
C TRP A 103 10.35 -13.49 12.82
N ALA A 104 11.42 -14.09 13.34
CA ALA A 104 11.86 -13.88 14.72
C ALA A 104 12.39 -12.45 14.98
N ARG A 105 12.82 -11.71 13.96
CA ARG A 105 13.26 -10.30 14.11
C ARG A 105 12.15 -9.41 14.64
N ASP A 106 10.93 -9.61 14.17
CA ASP A 106 9.75 -8.89 14.63
C ASP A 106 8.47 -9.65 14.21
N PRO A 107 7.98 -10.58 15.07
CA PRO A 107 6.76 -11.34 14.80
C PRO A 107 5.51 -10.48 14.64
N SER A 108 5.51 -9.22 15.12
CA SER A 108 4.33 -8.36 15.05
C SER A 108 4.02 -7.89 13.63
N ARG A 109 5.03 -7.82 12.74
CA ARG A 109 4.88 -7.52 11.31
C ARG A 109 4.05 -8.56 10.55
N PHE A 110 3.95 -9.77 11.09
CA PHE A 110 3.30 -10.92 10.44
C PHE A 110 1.99 -11.30 11.13
N ARG A 111 1.36 -10.36 11.84
CA ARG A 111 0.05 -10.53 12.46
C ARG A 111 -0.96 -9.59 11.80
N ALA A 112 -2.19 -10.08 11.61
CA ALA A 112 -3.30 -9.20 11.31
C ALA A 112 -3.56 -8.25 12.49
N PRO A 113 -4.18 -7.07 12.26
CA PRO A 113 -4.70 -6.26 13.35
C PRO A 113 -5.57 -7.13 14.28
N PRO A 114 -5.51 -6.94 15.60
CA PRO A 114 -6.33 -7.73 16.52
C PRO A 114 -7.81 -7.50 16.20
N LEU A 115 -8.55 -8.60 16.07
CA LEU A 115 -10.00 -8.58 16.03
C LEU A 115 -10.52 -8.62 17.46
N TRP A 116 -11.40 -7.68 17.79
CA TRP A 116 -12.04 -7.60 19.10
C TRP A 116 -13.53 -7.88 18.93
N GLU A 117 -14.05 -8.83 19.71
CA GLU A 117 -15.48 -8.97 19.93
C GLU A 117 -15.80 -8.34 21.28
N ALA A 118 -16.62 -7.29 21.28
CA ALA A 118 -16.93 -6.49 22.47
C ALA A 118 -18.43 -6.30 22.64
N SER A 119 -18.89 -6.38 23.88
CA SER A 119 -20.21 -5.92 24.30
C SER A 119 -20.12 -4.47 24.78
N HIS A 120 -21.22 -3.72 24.70
CA HIS A 120 -21.25 -2.32 25.12
C HIS A 120 -22.52 -1.99 25.91
N ILE A 121 -22.44 -0.89 26.67
CA ILE A 121 -23.57 -0.26 27.36
C ILE A 121 -23.59 1.20 26.91
N LEU A 122 -24.65 1.62 26.22
CA LEU A 122 -24.87 3.01 25.82
C LEU A 122 -25.73 3.71 26.88
N ILE A 123 -25.36 4.92 27.28
CA ILE A 123 -26.21 5.79 28.10
C ILE A 123 -26.48 7.05 27.29
N ALA A 124 -27.70 7.20 26.77
CA ALA A 124 -28.07 8.27 25.87
C ALA A 124 -28.30 9.60 26.62
N CYS A 125 -27.84 10.70 26.03
CA CYS A 125 -28.16 12.06 26.46
C CYS A 125 -28.06 13.04 25.27
N ASP A 126 -28.80 14.15 25.33
CA ASP A 126 -28.55 15.28 24.43
C ASP A 126 -27.27 16.00 24.90
N PRO A 127 -26.21 16.06 24.07
CA PRO A 127 -24.94 16.71 24.45
C PRO A 127 -25.07 18.22 24.66
N ARG A 128 -26.19 18.84 24.28
CA ARG A 128 -26.46 20.27 24.51
C ARG A 128 -27.07 20.55 25.88
N ASP A 129 -27.54 19.52 26.59
CA ASP A 129 -28.07 19.63 27.95
C ASP A 129 -26.96 19.22 28.94
N GLU A 130 -26.32 20.23 29.53
CA GLU A 130 -25.21 20.04 30.47
C GLU A 130 -25.62 19.20 31.69
N LYS A 131 -26.85 19.38 32.19
CA LYS A 131 -27.34 18.67 33.35
C LYS A 131 -27.55 17.19 33.02
N ARG A 132 -28.23 16.89 31.92
CA ARG A 132 -28.44 15.49 31.47
C ARG A 132 -27.14 14.80 31.11
N THR A 133 -26.18 15.53 30.54
CA THR A 133 -24.84 15.00 30.25
C THR A 133 -24.09 14.63 31.53
N ALA A 134 -24.14 15.48 32.56
CA ALA A 134 -23.53 15.17 33.86
C ALA A 134 -24.16 13.94 34.53
N GLU A 135 -25.49 13.83 34.48
CA GLU A 135 -26.23 12.67 35.01
C GLU A 135 -25.90 11.38 34.25
N ALA A 136 -25.88 11.42 32.91
CA ALA A 136 -25.52 10.28 32.07
C ALA A 136 -24.08 9.80 32.33
N ARG A 137 -23.13 10.74 32.45
CA ARG A 137 -21.75 10.42 32.81
C ARG A 137 -21.65 9.78 34.18
N GLY A 138 -22.39 10.28 35.18
CA GLY A 138 -22.44 9.69 36.51
C GLY A 138 -22.91 8.23 36.48
N ARG A 139 -23.99 7.95 35.74
CA ARG A 139 -24.50 6.58 35.53
C ARG A 139 -23.47 5.68 34.84
N ALA A 140 -22.84 6.16 33.77
CA ALA A 140 -21.83 5.39 33.04
C ALA A 140 -20.63 5.02 33.93
N ILE A 141 -20.15 5.95 34.77
CA ILE A 141 -19.05 5.70 35.71
C ILE A 141 -19.45 4.65 36.76
N ASP A 142 -20.67 4.72 37.28
CA ASP A 142 -21.15 3.75 38.28
C ASP A 142 -21.28 2.35 37.68
N LEU A 143 -21.91 2.23 36.50
CA LEU A 143 -22.02 0.97 35.78
C LEU A 143 -20.64 0.38 35.43
N ALA A 144 -19.68 1.21 35.03
CA ALA A 144 -18.31 0.76 34.79
C ALA A 144 -17.66 0.19 36.06
N LYS A 145 -17.86 0.81 37.23
CA LYS A 145 -17.36 0.27 38.51
C LYS A 145 -18.03 -1.06 38.86
N GLN A 146 -19.34 -1.18 38.66
CA GLN A 146 -20.07 -2.42 38.90
C GLN A 146 -19.58 -3.55 37.99
N ALA A 147 -19.40 -3.25 36.69
CA ALA A 147 -18.86 -4.18 35.71
C ALA A 147 -17.42 -4.62 36.04
N GLN A 148 -16.56 -3.70 36.50
CA GLN A 148 -15.19 -4.04 36.93
C GLN A 148 -15.17 -4.90 38.20
N LYS A 149 -16.11 -4.68 39.13
CA LYS A 149 -16.21 -5.43 40.39
C LYS A 149 -16.68 -6.87 40.16
N ASP A 150 -17.60 -7.11 39.23
CA ASP A 150 -18.05 -8.45 38.84
C ASP A 150 -18.33 -8.52 37.33
N PRO A 151 -17.29 -8.83 36.51
CA PRO A 151 -17.41 -8.85 35.05
C PRO A 151 -18.49 -9.79 34.51
N ARG A 152 -18.84 -10.85 35.25
CA ARG A 152 -19.89 -11.81 34.86
C ARG A 152 -21.28 -11.18 34.79
N ARG A 153 -21.48 -10.02 35.45
CA ARG A 153 -22.76 -9.29 35.42
C ARG A 153 -22.88 -8.34 34.22
N PHE A 154 -21.86 -8.22 33.37
CA PHE A 154 -21.86 -7.25 32.28
C PHE A 154 -23.07 -7.41 31.35
N SER A 155 -23.40 -8.64 30.95
CA SER A 155 -24.56 -8.92 30.09
C SER A 155 -25.87 -8.44 30.71
N ARG A 156 -26.07 -8.71 32.01
CA ARG A 156 -27.24 -8.26 32.75
C ARG A 156 -27.28 -6.73 32.87
N LEU A 157 -26.16 -6.11 33.23
CA LEU A 157 -26.06 -4.64 33.30
C LEU A 157 -26.36 -4.00 31.94
N ALA A 158 -25.89 -4.59 30.84
CA ALA A 158 -26.19 -4.13 29.50
C ALA A 158 -27.69 -4.26 29.19
N SER A 159 -28.32 -5.41 29.47
CA SER A 159 -29.76 -5.59 29.25
C SER A 159 -30.64 -4.68 30.11
N GLU A 160 -30.23 -4.34 31.32
CA GLU A 160 -31.01 -3.51 32.25
C GLU A 160 -30.80 -2.00 32.03
N HIS A 161 -29.65 -1.57 31.50
CA HIS A 161 -29.25 -0.17 31.51
C HIS A 161 -28.77 0.40 30.17
N SER A 162 -28.53 -0.43 29.16
CA SER A 162 -28.08 0.06 27.86
C SER A 162 -29.26 0.64 27.07
N ASP A 163 -29.10 1.87 26.59
CA ASP A 163 -30.03 2.55 25.70
C ASP A 163 -29.82 2.14 24.21
N CYS A 164 -29.19 0.99 23.97
CA CYS A 164 -29.08 0.41 22.64
C CYS A 164 -30.40 -0.26 22.27
N GLY A 165 -30.84 -0.09 21.03
CA GLY A 165 -32.02 -0.77 20.48
C GLY A 165 -31.87 -2.27 20.42
#